data_AF-A0A2I0K9T9-F1
#
_entry.id   AF-A0A2I0K9T9-F1
#
_cell.length_a   1.000
_cell.length_b   1.000
_cell.length_c   1.000
_cell.angle_alpha   90.00
_cell.angle_beta   90.00
_cell.angle_gamma   90.00
#
_symmetry.space_group_name_H-M   'P 1'
#
loop_
_entity.id
_entity.type
_entity.pdbx_description
1 polymer ?
#
loop_
_entity_poly.entity_id
_entity_poly.type
_entity_poly.pdbx_seq_one_letter_code
_entity_poly.pdbx_strand_id
1 'polypeptide(L)'
;MEVSCKKPVSRFREVIQATKRVVRDPRFESLCGNLDVEGFKKRYNFLYENELPAEREELQKQLKKTKSPKEMGEIKSRIAWIDKQLKESAKHTDAAILAGHKKREREATKQGKKPFYLKKSEIRKQRLIKKYHSLKEEGKLEAFIEKKRRKNASKDHRYMPYRRTSHGGQED
;
A
#
# COMPACT_ATOMS: atom_id res chain seq x y z
N MET A 1 -2.86 -26.39 69.83
CA MET A 1 -3.92 -27.33 69.41
C MET A 1 -3.24 -28.53 68.80
N GLU A 2 -3.27 -29.67 69.49
CA GLU A 2 -2.69 -30.92 69.02
C GLU A 2 -3.69 -31.66 68.14
N VAL A 3 -3.25 -32.13 66.97
CA VAL A 3 -4.11 -32.84 65.99
C VAL A 3 -4.02 -34.34 66.22
N SER A 4 -5.18 -34.99 66.37
CA SER A 4 -5.29 -36.43 66.61
C SER A 4 -4.72 -37.26 65.45
N CYS A 5 -3.88 -38.25 65.77
CA CYS A 5 -3.27 -39.19 64.81
C CYS A 5 -4.28 -40.08 64.07
N LYS A 6 -5.54 -40.12 64.51
CA LYS A 6 -6.62 -40.90 63.90
C LYS A 6 -7.31 -40.20 62.73
N LYS A 7 -7.05 -38.90 62.50
CA LYS A 7 -7.55 -38.22 61.30
C LYS A 7 -6.62 -38.53 60.11
N PRO A 8 -7.09 -39.25 59.09
CA PRO A 8 -6.28 -39.50 57.89
C PRO A 8 -5.97 -38.17 57.20
N VAL A 9 -4.70 -37.95 56.87
CA VAL A 9 -4.28 -36.73 56.17
C VAL A 9 -4.88 -36.74 54.76
N SER A 10 -5.51 -35.63 54.37
CA SER A 10 -5.97 -35.41 52.99
C SER A 10 -4.81 -35.62 52.02
N ARG A 11 -4.97 -36.51 51.03
CA ARG A 11 -3.98 -36.70 49.94
C ARG A 11 -4.07 -35.60 48.87
N PHE A 12 -5.11 -34.78 48.91
CA PHE A 12 -5.29 -33.70 47.96
C PHE A 12 -4.51 -32.47 48.43
N ARG A 13 -3.45 -32.16 47.68
CA ARG A 13 -2.72 -30.90 47.81
C ARG A 13 -3.57 -29.80 47.18
N GLU A 14 -3.91 -28.75 47.93
CA GLU A 14 -4.45 -27.52 47.33
C GLU A 14 -3.35 -26.90 46.47
N VAL A 15 -3.37 -27.21 45.17
CA VAL A 15 -2.51 -26.56 44.19
C VAL A 15 -3.14 -25.21 43.87
N ILE A 16 -2.81 -24.20 44.69
CA ILE A 16 -3.10 -22.82 44.34
C ILE A 16 -2.29 -22.52 43.08
N GLN A 17 -2.96 -22.43 41.93
CA GLN A 17 -2.29 -22.07 40.68
C GLN A 17 -1.81 -20.62 40.80
N ALA A 18 -0.52 -20.44 41.12
CA ALA A 18 0.11 -19.14 41.06
C ALA A 18 -0.05 -18.59 39.64
N THR A 19 -0.54 -17.35 39.51
CA THR A 19 -0.65 -16.68 38.21
C THR A 19 0.72 -16.66 37.55
N LYS A 20 0.86 -17.37 36.43
CA LYS A 20 2.12 -17.42 35.69
C LYS A 20 2.42 -16.01 35.18
N ARG A 21 3.58 -15.45 35.55
CA ARG A 21 4.10 -14.21 34.94
C ARG A 21 4.42 -14.49 33.48
N VAL A 22 3.55 -14.04 32.58
CA VAL A 22 3.84 -14.02 31.15
C VAL A 22 4.73 -12.81 30.89
N VAL A 23 5.97 -13.05 30.48
CA VAL A 23 6.85 -11.98 29.97
C VAL A 23 6.23 -11.48 28.68
N ARG A 24 5.72 -10.25 28.70
CA ARG A 24 5.15 -9.61 27.51
C ARG A 24 6.17 -8.68 26.89
N ASP A 25 6.44 -8.89 25.61
CA ASP A 25 7.21 -7.96 24.80
C ASP A 25 6.23 -6.91 24.26
N PRO A 26 6.38 -5.63 24.60
CA PRO A 26 5.47 -4.57 24.16
C PRO A 26 5.37 -4.48 22.63
N ARG A 27 6.38 -4.93 21.87
CA ARG A 27 6.33 -4.97 20.40
C ARG A 27 5.33 -6.00 19.86
N PHE A 28 5.08 -7.05 20.63
CA PHE A 28 4.25 -8.19 20.23
C PHE A 28 2.99 -8.32 21.10
N GLU A 29 2.74 -7.35 21.97
CA GLU A 29 1.59 -7.34 22.86
C GLU A 29 0.35 -6.82 22.14
N SER A 30 -0.74 -7.59 22.21
CA SER A 30 -2.02 -7.22 21.58
C SER A 30 -2.65 -5.95 22.15
N LEU A 31 -2.18 -5.50 23.32
CA LEU A 31 -2.63 -4.26 23.98
C LEU A 31 -1.92 -3.01 23.44
N CYS A 32 -0.82 -3.13 22.69
CA CYS A 32 -0.02 -2.00 22.22
C CYS A 32 -0.63 -1.21 21.03
N GLY A 33 -1.90 -1.44 20.69
CA GLY A 33 -2.63 -0.68 19.68
C GLY A 33 -2.39 -1.13 18.24
N ASN A 34 -3.14 -0.54 17.31
CA ASN A 34 -3.07 -0.85 15.88
C ASN A 34 -2.20 0.17 15.13
N LEU A 35 -1.51 -0.29 14.08
CA LEU A 35 -0.71 0.58 13.21
C LEU A 35 -1.59 1.59 12.46
N ASP A 36 -1.47 2.87 12.82
CA ASP A 36 -2.00 3.97 12.01
C ASP A 36 -1.06 4.29 10.85
N VAL A 37 -1.37 3.74 9.67
CA VAL A 37 -0.61 3.93 8.44
C VAL A 37 -0.63 5.40 7.98
N GLU A 38 -1.73 6.13 8.19
CA GLU A 38 -1.83 7.52 7.77
C GLU A 38 -1.01 8.43 8.69
N GLY A 39 -1.12 8.25 10.01
CA GLY A 39 -0.32 8.98 10.99
C GLY A 39 1.17 8.70 10.86
N PHE A 40 1.56 7.45 10.62
CA PHE A 40 2.95 7.08 10.34
C PHE A 40 3.48 7.85 9.12
N LYS A 41 2.76 7.83 8.00
CA LYS A 41 3.18 8.52 6.78
C LYS A 41 3.31 10.03 6.96
N LYS A 42 2.41 10.65 7.71
CA LYS A 42 2.51 12.08 8.04
C LYS A 42 3.75 12.41 8.88
N ARG A 43 4.03 11.60 9.90
CA ARG A 43 5.21 11.80 10.77
C ARG A 43 6.53 11.63 10.01
N TYR A 44 6.57 10.68 9.08
CA TYR A 44 7.74 10.37 8.26
C TYR A 44 7.67 10.95 6.84
N ASN A 45 6.92 12.04 6.65
CA ASN A 45 6.75 12.63 5.32
C ASN A 45 8.07 13.19 4.74
N PHE A 46 8.97 13.65 5.63
CA PHE A 46 10.30 14.16 5.26
C PHE A 46 11.14 13.15 4.46
N LEU A 47 10.94 11.84 4.70
CA LEU A 47 11.60 10.78 3.94
C LEU A 47 11.22 10.86 2.46
N TYR A 48 9.94 11.10 2.17
CA TYR A 48 9.42 11.09 0.81
C TYR A 48 9.62 12.42 0.09
N GLU A 49 9.60 13.54 0.82
CA GLU A 49 9.77 14.87 0.24
C GLU A 49 11.23 15.24 -0.01
N ASN A 50 12.14 14.87 0.91
CA ASN A 50 13.51 15.37 0.89
C ASN A 50 14.55 14.25 0.77
N GLU A 51 14.56 13.29 1.70
CA GLU A 51 15.67 12.33 1.80
C GLU A 51 15.75 11.34 0.64
N LEU A 52 14.63 10.70 0.28
CA LEU A 52 14.59 9.73 -0.81
C LEU A 52 14.90 10.36 -2.18
N PRO A 53 14.36 11.55 -2.54
CA PRO A 53 14.77 12.25 -3.75
C PRO A 53 16.25 12.61 -3.76
N ALA A 54 16.81 13.09 -2.65
CA ALA A 54 18.23 13.41 -2.55
C ALA A 54 19.11 12.17 -2.71
N GLU A 55 18.79 11.07 -2.00
CA GLU A 55 19.49 9.78 -2.13
C GLU A 55 19.45 9.28 -3.59
N ARG A 56 18.31 9.42 -4.25
CA ARG A 56 18.16 9.05 -5.67
C ARG A 56 19.09 9.86 -6.58
N GLU A 57 19.20 11.17 -6.36
CA GLU A 57 20.10 12.02 -7.14
C GLU A 57 21.58 11.69 -6.90
N GLU A 58 21.95 11.39 -5.66
CA GLU A 58 23.30 10.95 -5.31
C GLU A 58 23.65 9.61 -5.96
N LEU A 59 22.75 8.63 -5.87
CA LEU A 59 22.90 7.33 -6.53
C LEU A 59 23.02 7.47 -8.05
N GLN A 60 22.30 8.41 -8.67
CA GLN A 60 22.46 8.70 -10.10
C GLN A 60 23.83 9.31 -10.43
N LYS A 61 24.36 10.19 -9.56
CA LYS A 61 25.72 10.73 -9.71
C LYS A 61 26.77 9.62 -9.54
N GLN A 62 26.58 8.70 -8.60
CA GLN A 62 27.45 7.54 -8.41
C GLN A 62 27.38 6.60 -9.63
N LEU A 63 26.19 6.32 -10.15
CA LEU A 63 26.00 5.46 -11.32
C LEU A 63 26.78 5.95 -12.56
N LYS A 64 26.95 7.26 -12.72
CA LYS A 64 27.75 7.85 -13.81
C LYS A 64 29.25 7.67 -13.62
N LYS A 65 29.72 7.52 -12.39
CA LYS A 65 31.14 7.39 -12.02
C LYS A 65 31.59 5.93 -11.99
N THR A 66 30.70 5.04 -11.55
CA THR A 66 31.00 3.62 -11.36
C THR A 66 31.16 2.90 -12.69
N LYS A 67 32.24 2.11 -12.81
CA LYS A 67 32.55 1.29 -13.98
C LYS A 67 32.30 -0.21 -13.75
N SER A 68 32.27 -0.65 -12.48
CA SER A 68 32.07 -2.05 -12.13
C SER A 68 30.62 -2.48 -12.39
N PRO A 69 30.38 -3.57 -13.15
CA PRO A 69 29.03 -4.00 -13.50
C PRO A 69 28.21 -4.48 -12.30
N LYS A 70 28.87 -5.05 -11.26
CA LYS A 70 28.22 -5.52 -10.04
C LYS A 70 27.66 -4.35 -9.23
N GLU A 71 28.51 -3.36 -8.95
CA GLU A 71 28.13 -2.14 -8.22
C GLU A 71 27.07 -1.33 -8.97
N MET A 72 27.17 -1.25 -10.31
CA MET A 72 26.11 -0.65 -11.12
C MET A 72 24.76 -1.35 -10.94
N GLY A 73 24.76 -2.68 -10.81
CA GLY A 73 23.55 -3.47 -10.57
C GLY A 73 22.92 -3.16 -9.22
N GLU A 74 23.74 -3.01 -8.18
CA GLU A 74 23.28 -2.66 -6.82
C GLU A 74 22.71 -1.25 -6.77
N ILE A 75 23.40 -0.27 -7.37
CA ILE A 75 22.94 1.12 -7.45
C ILE A 75 21.61 1.22 -8.21
N LYS A 76 21.48 0.52 -9.36
CA LYS A 76 20.22 0.47 -10.13
C LYS A 76 19.09 -0.16 -9.33
N SER A 77 19.38 -1.26 -8.63
CA SER A 77 18.43 -1.94 -7.73
C SER A 77 17.92 -0.99 -6.64
N ARG A 78 18.82 -0.20 -6.04
CA ARG A 78 18.48 0.79 -5.02
C ARG A 78 17.62 1.92 -5.57
N ILE A 79 17.98 2.49 -6.72
CA ILE A 79 17.17 3.52 -7.40
C ILE A 79 15.76 2.99 -7.70
N ALA A 80 15.64 1.76 -8.22
CA ALA A 80 14.36 1.14 -8.51
C ALA A 80 13.50 0.94 -7.24
N TRP A 81 14.14 0.60 -6.11
CA TRP A 81 13.47 0.54 -4.82
C TRP A 81 12.94 1.91 -4.38
N ILE A 82 13.74 2.97 -4.49
CA ILE A 82 13.33 4.35 -4.16
C ILE A 82 12.15 4.79 -5.06
N ASP A 83 12.26 4.59 -6.37
CA ASP A 83 11.20 4.92 -7.32
C ASP A 83 9.89 4.17 -7.00
N LYS A 84 9.98 2.93 -6.52
CA LYS A 84 8.82 2.16 -6.05
C LYS A 84 8.20 2.79 -4.79
N GLN A 85 9.02 3.20 -3.82
CA GLN A 85 8.54 3.85 -2.59
C GLN A 85 7.81 5.16 -2.89
N LEU A 86 8.40 6.02 -3.73
CA LEU A 86 7.78 7.29 -4.15
C LEU A 86 6.47 7.07 -4.93
N LYS A 87 6.41 6.02 -5.74
CA LYS A 87 5.18 5.66 -6.46
C LYS A 87 4.08 5.14 -5.53
N GLU A 88 4.45 4.48 -4.44
CA GLU A 88 3.49 3.96 -3.45
C GLU A 88 2.91 5.07 -2.58
N SER A 89 3.71 6.06 -2.19
CA SER A 89 3.21 7.24 -1.46
C SER A 89 2.15 8.01 -2.28
N ALA A 90 2.32 8.12 -3.59
CA ALA A 90 1.36 8.78 -4.48
C ALA A 90 -0.02 8.09 -4.59
N LYS A 91 -0.20 6.86 -4.07
CA LYS A 91 -1.46 6.11 -4.20
C LYS A 91 -2.58 6.59 -3.26
N HIS A 92 -2.31 7.49 -2.31
CA HIS A 92 -3.29 7.95 -1.31
C HIS A 92 -4.28 9.03 -1.79
N THR A 93 -4.42 9.22 -3.10
CA THR A 93 -5.36 10.17 -3.70
C THR A 93 -6.81 9.98 -3.22
N ASP A 94 -7.24 8.75 -2.97
CA ASP A 94 -8.60 8.43 -2.53
C ASP A 94 -8.89 8.96 -1.10
N ALA A 95 -7.93 8.84 -0.19
CA ALA A 95 -8.06 9.36 1.17
C ALA A 95 -8.15 10.90 1.18
N ALA A 96 -7.34 11.55 0.34
CA ALA A 96 -7.38 13.01 0.17
C ALA A 96 -8.71 13.49 -0.45
N ILE A 97 -9.24 12.76 -1.44
CA ILE A 97 -10.56 13.03 -2.02
C ILE A 97 -11.65 12.93 -0.95
N LEU A 98 -11.63 11.85 -0.16
CA LEU A 98 -12.61 11.62 0.90
C LEU A 98 -12.52 12.67 2.00
N ALA A 99 -11.30 13.03 2.43
CA ALA A 99 -11.07 14.07 3.42
C ALA A 99 -11.59 15.43 2.95
N GLY A 100 -11.28 15.81 1.70
CA GLY A 100 -11.79 17.05 1.09
C GLY A 100 -13.30 17.06 0.91
N HIS A 101 -13.92 15.90 0.65
CA HIS A 101 -15.38 15.78 0.63
C HIS A 101 -15.98 15.95 2.03
N LYS A 102 -15.47 15.21 3.03
CA LYS A 102 -15.92 15.30 4.42
C LYS A 102 -15.83 16.72 4.97
N LYS A 103 -14.79 17.48 4.59
CA LYS A 103 -14.63 18.88 4.97
C LYS A 103 -15.77 19.76 4.40
N ARG A 104 -16.04 19.65 3.09
CA ARG A 104 -17.12 20.38 2.41
C ARG A 104 -18.49 20.04 2.97
N GLU A 105 -18.76 18.77 3.21
CA GLU A 105 -20.03 18.32 3.80
C GLU A 105 -20.20 18.81 5.23
N ARG A 106 -19.13 18.85 6.02
CA ARG A 106 -19.17 19.43 7.37
C ARG A 106 -19.54 20.91 7.33
N GLU A 107 -19.02 21.67 6.37
CA GLU A 107 -19.34 23.09 6.17
C GLU A 107 -20.80 23.27 5.71
N ALA A 108 -21.27 22.45 4.77
CA ALA A 108 -22.66 22.45 4.30
C ALA A 108 -23.65 22.08 5.42
N THR A 109 -23.28 21.12 6.28
CA THR A 109 -24.08 20.70 7.43
C THR A 109 -24.18 21.81 8.46
N LYS A 110 -23.10 22.56 8.71
CA LYS A 110 -23.13 23.76 9.57
C LYS A 110 -24.10 24.82 9.05
N GLN A 111 -24.28 24.90 7.74
CA GLN A 111 -25.27 25.77 7.08
C GLN A 111 -26.70 25.19 7.08
N GLY A 112 -26.92 24.04 7.71
CA GLY A 112 -28.24 23.38 7.80
C GLY A 112 -28.59 22.46 6.63
N LYS A 113 -27.67 22.24 5.67
CA LYS A 113 -27.91 21.28 4.58
C LYS A 113 -27.75 19.85 5.07
N LYS A 114 -28.45 18.91 4.42
CA LYS A 114 -28.36 17.49 4.74
C LYS A 114 -26.98 16.93 4.33
N PRO A 115 -26.26 16.22 5.22
CA PRO A 115 -24.98 15.60 4.88
C PRO A 115 -25.13 14.58 3.74
N PHE A 116 -24.25 14.66 2.75
CA PHE A 116 -24.14 13.70 1.67
C PHE A 116 -22.84 12.89 1.79
N TYR A 117 -22.86 11.62 1.35
CA TYR A 117 -21.70 10.74 1.39
C TYR A 117 -21.45 10.15 0.00
N LEU A 118 -20.23 10.32 -0.52
CA LEU A 118 -19.88 9.81 -1.84
C LEU A 118 -19.96 8.29 -1.89
N LYS A 119 -20.53 7.78 -2.99
CA LYS A 119 -20.44 6.37 -3.33
C LYS A 119 -19.02 6.03 -3.77
N LYS A 120 -18.62 4.76 -3.59
CA LYS A 120 -17.30 4.26 -4.05
C LYS A 120 -17.07 4.49 -5.55
N SER A 121 -18.14 4.40 -6.35
CA SER A 121 -18.10 4.67 -7.80
C SER A 121 -17.76 6.15 -8.10
N GLU A 122 -18.28 7.08 -7.31
CA GLU A 122 -18.03 8.51 -7.48
C GLU A 122 -16.61 8.89 -7.07
N ILE A 123 -16.09 8.32 -5.98
CA ILE A 123 -14.68 8.46 -5.60
C ILE A 123 -13.78 8.00 -6.75
N ARG A 124 -14.09 6.85 -7.36
CA ARG A 124 -13.34 6.33 -8.50
C ARG A 124 -13.39 7.27 -9.71
N LYS A 125 -14.55 7.88 -10.01
CA LYS A 125 -14.69 8.89 -11.07
C LYS A 125 -13.83 10.13 -10.78
N GLN A 126 -13.89 10.66 -9.57
CA GLN A 126 -13.08 11.83 -9.17
C GLN A 126 -11.58 11.53 -9.27
N ARG A 127 -11.13 10.35 -8.85
CA ARG A 127 -9.73 9.91 -9.02
C ARG A 127 -9.33 9.83 -10.50
N LEU A 128 -10.20 9.31 -11.36
CA LEU A 128 -9.95 9.24 -12.81
C LEU A 128 -9.83 10.63 -13.43
N ILE A 129 -10.71 11.56 -13.03
CA ILE A 129 -10.67 12.96 -13.50
C ILE A 129 -9.36 13.64 -13.07
N LYS A 130 -8.97 13.55 -11.79
CA LYS A 130 -7.68 14.10 -11.32
C LYS A 130 -6.49 13.54 -12.10
N LYS A 131 -6.47 12.22 -12.32
CA LYS A 131 -5.43 11.56 -13.12
C LYS A 131 -5.41 12.01 -14.58
N TYR A 132 -6.58 12.29 -15.16
CA TYR A 132 -6.67 12.83 -16.51
C TYR A 132 -6.04 14.23 -16.58
N HIS A 133 -6.37 15.12 -15.65
CA HIS A 133 -5.78 16.46 -15.59
C HIS A 133 -4.26 16.40 -15.42
N SER A 134 -3.74 15.60 -14.48
CA SER A 134 -2.29 15.48 -14.28
C SER A 134 -1.58 14.96 -15.54
N LEU A 135 -2.15 13.97 -16.23
CA LEU A 135 -1.57 13.45 -17.48
C LEU A 135 -1.65 14.44 -18.64
N LYS A 136 -2.70 15.29 -18.67
CA LYS A 136 -2.87 16.34 -19.66
C LYS A 136 -1.83 17.45 -19.44
N GLU A 137 -1.63 17.86 -18.19
CA GLU A 137 -0.59 18.83 -17.78
C GLU A 137 0.82 18.31 -18.10
N GLU A 138 1.08 17.02 -17.84
CA GLU A 138 2.35 16.37 -18.21
C GLU A 138 2.53 16.13 -19.72
N GLY A 139 1.50 16.33 -20.55
CA GLY A 139 1.53 16.05 -21.99
C GLY A 139 1.58 14.55 -22.36
N LYS A 140 1.39 13.64 -21.40
CA LYS A 140 1.48 12.18 -21.58
C LYS A 140 0.13 11.50 -21.80
N LEU A 141 -0.93 12.29 -21.99
CA LEU A 141 -2.30 11.80 -22.09
C LEU A 141 -2.49 10.84 -23.28
N GLU A 142 -2.05 11.23 -24.48
CA GLU A 142 -2.22 10.43 -25.70
C GLU A 142 -1.50 9.08 -25.58
N ALA A 143 -0.25 9.08 -25.14
CA ALA A 143 0.52 7.85 -24.91
C ALA A 143 -0.15 6.93 -23.88
N PHE A 144 -0.77 7.50 -22.84
CA PHE A 144 -1.52 6.73 -21.84
C PHE A 144 -2.80 6.12 -22.42
N ILE A 145 -3.55 6.87 -23.25
CA ILE A 145 -4.75 6.40 -23.93
C ILE A 145 -4.39 5.28 -24.89
N GLU A 146 -3.35 5.45 -25.69
CA GLU A 146 -2.88 4.47 -26.67
C GLU A 146 -2.44 3.16 -25.99
N LYS A 147 -1.66 3.26 -24.91
CA LYS A 147 -1.30 2.09 -24.09
C LYS A 147 -2.52 1.37 -23.52
N LYS A 148 -3.56 2.12 -23.15
CA LYS A 148 -4.81 1.56 -22.63
C LYS A 148 -5.65 0.90 -23.73
N ARG A 149 -5.71 1.49 -24.92
CA ARG A 149 -6.31 0.89 -26.11
C ARG A 149 -5.64 -0.43 -26.46
N ARG A 150 -4.31 -0.46 -26.57
CA ARG A 150 -3.53 -1.68 -26.83
C ARG A 150 -3.76 -2.77 -25.78
N LYS A 151 -3.83 -2.41 -24.49
CA LYS A 151 -4.13 -3.36 -23.41
C LYS A 151 -5.55 -3.91 -23.49
N ASN A 152 -6.52 -3.09 -23.87
CA ASN A 152 -7.90 -3.54 -24.04
C ASN A 152 -8.03 -4.46 -25.26
N ALA A 153 -7.43 -4.09 -26.40
CA ALA A 153 -7.39 -4.94 -27.60
C ALA A 153 -6.76 -6.31 -27.32
N SER A 154 -5.62 -6.33 -26.61
CA SER A 154 -4.97 -7.59 -26.21
C SER A 154 -5.84 -8.47 -25.28
N LYS A 155 -6.69 -7.86 -24.44
CA LYS A 155 -7.65 -8.61 -23.62
C LYS A 155 -8.80 -9.16 -24.46
N ASP A 156 -9.29 -8.36 -25.40
CA ASP A 156 -10.36 -8.76 -26.32
C ASP A 156 -9.92 -9.92 -27.22
N HIS A 157 -8.69 -9.86 -27.74
CA HIS A 157 -8.05 -10.94 -28.50
C HIS A 157 -7.97 -12.26 -27.73
N ARG A 158 -7.99 -12.26 -26.39
CA ARG A 158 -8.03 -13.50 -25.59
C ARG A 158 -9.35 -14.27 -25.76
N TYR A 159 -10.43 -13.56 -26.02
CA TYR A 159 -11.77 -14.12 -26.20
C TYR A 159 -12.14 -14.29 -27.68
N MET A 160 -11.29 -13.82 -28.59
CA MET A 160 -11.46 -14.05 -30.02
C MET A 160 -10.95 -15.45 -30.39
N PRO A 161 -11.72 -16.22 -31.18
CA PRO A 161 -11.25 -17.50 -31.68
C PRO A 161 -9.99 -17.30 -32.53
N TYR A 162 -8.98 -18.13 -32.30
CA TYR A 162 -7.78 -18.13 -33.13
C TYR A 162 -8.17 -18.46 -34.57
N ARG A 163 -7.63 -17.69 -35.52
CA ARG A 163 -7.75 -18.02 -36.95
C ARG A 163 -7.18 -19.42 -37.13
N ARG A 164 -7.99 -20.37 -37.61
CA ARG A 164 -7.50 -21.71 -37.97
C ARG A 164 -6.38 -21.52 -38.99
N THR A 165 -5.21 -22.04 -38.68
CA THR A 165 -4.12 -22.16 -39.65
C THR A 165 -4.65 -23.04 -40.78
N SER A 166 -4.89 -22.47 -41.96
CA SER A 166 -5.10 -23.29 -43.15
C SER A 166 -3.77 -23.95 -43.48
N HIS A 167 -3.61 -25.20 -43.06
CA HIS A 167 -2.60 -26.09 -43.64
C HIS A 167 -3.08 -26.42 -45.06
N GLY A 168 -2.93 -25.46 -45.97
CA GLY A 168 -3.08 -25.66 -47.41
C GLY A 168 -1.76 -26.21 -47.91
N GLY A 169 -1.80 -27.47 -48.36
CA GLY A 169 -0.62 -28.24 -48.76
C GLY A 169 0.20 -27.57 -49.87
N GLN A 170 1.51 -27.69 -49.72
CA GLN A 170 2.46 -27.71 -50.83
C GLN A 170 3.33 -28.94 -50.58
N GLU A 171 2.81 -30.09 -51.00
CA GLU A 171 3.64 -31.18 -51.52
C GLU A 171 3.68 -30.95 -53.03
N ASP A 172 4.85 -30.59 -53.54
CA ASP A 172 5.42 -30.91 -54.87
C ASP A 172 6.78 -30.20 -55.01
#